data_AF-A0A2W5VJP9-F1
#
_entry.id   AF-A0A2W5VJP9-F1
#
_cell.length_a   1.000
_cell.length_b   1.000
_cell.length_c   1.000
_cell.angle_alpha   90.00
_cell.angle_beta   90.00
_cell.angle_gamma   90.00
#
_symmetry.space_group_name_H-M   'P 1'
#
loop_
_entity.id
_entity.type
_entity.pdbx_description
1 polymer ?
#
loop_
_entity_poly.entity_id
_entity_poly.type
_entity_poly.pdbx_seq_one_letter_code
_entity_poly.pdbx_strand_id
1 'polypeptide(L)'
;MPGCGSPRRTATSCHMVIVAPTAFSKDMTSFALDSALSSSSTTADLQPHAGIATRAGADFLLDQLVEGAASHDGDLLAALVLAALSSGNCAHLPADRFATLDNPPPDRDRRPVSVRQIAQSLGQPYETVRRRFVALEAAGLVVRRGRGGFIVPEAADRSKERLDAARRTHGKIQRLLKTLQALERR
;
A
#
# COMPACT_ATOMS: atom_id res chain seq x y z
N MET A 1 -19.46 -37.27 -28.08
CA MET A 1 -20.20 -35.99 -28.10
C MET A 1 -20.84 -35.80 -26.72
N PRO A 2 -20.69 -34.65 -26.07
CA PRO A 2 -19.47 -34.37 -25.30
C PRO A 2 -19.76 -34.12 -23.80
N GLY A 3 -18.99 -34.78 -22.93
CA GLY A 3 -18.82 -34.38 -21.53
C GLY A 3 -17.70 -33.35 -21.46
N CYS A 4 -18.08 -32.07 -21.43
CA CYS A 4 -17.16 -30.93 -21.38
C CYS A 4 -16.53 -30.84 -19.98
N GLY A 5 -15.39 -31.52 -19.79
CA GLY A 5 -14.55 -31.37 -18.61
C GLY A 5 -13.80 -30.05 -18.70
N SER A 6 -14.33 -28.99 -18.07
CA SER A 6 -13.63 -27.71 -17.92
C SER A 6 -12.30 -27.92 -17.18
N PRO A 7 -11.15 -27.45 -17.70
CA PRO A 7 -9.93 -27.43 -16.92
C PRO A 7 -10.08 -26.38 -15.81
N ARG A 8 -9.95 -26.84 -14.56
CA ARG A 8 -9.84 -25.97 -13.38
C ARG A 8 -8.71 -24.98 -13.65
N ARG A 9 -9.06 -23.70 -13.78
CA ARG A 9 -8.10 -22.60 -13.80
C ARG A 9 -7.29 -22.70 -12.52
N THR A 10 -6.01 -23.03 -12.64
CA THR A 10 -5.03 -22.89 -11.56
C THR A 10 -5.06 -21.43 -11.15
N ALA A 11 -5.51 -21.17 -9.92
CA ALA A 11 -5.47 -19.86 -9.31
C ALA A 11 -4.00 -19.46 -9.16
N THR A 12 -3.50 -18.70 -10.12
CA THR A 12 -2.24 -17.98 -10.00
C THR A 12 -2.44 -17.00 -8.84
N SER A 13 -1.90 -17.38 -7.68
CA SER A 13 -2.02 -16.66 -6.42
C SER A 13 -1.36 -15.29 -6.58
N CYS A 14 -2.17 -14.30 -6.95
CA CYS A 14 -1.75 -12.98 -7.38
C CYS A 14 -1.56 -12.10 -6.14
N HIS A 15 -0.48 -12.32 -5.39
CA HIS A 15 -0.19 -11.53 -4.20
C HIS A 15 0.46 -10.18 -4.58
N MET A 16 -0.32 -9.12 -4.76
CA MET A 16 0.15 -7.73 -4.97
C MET A 16 0.45 -6.98 -3.66
N VAL A 17 1.62 -6.33 -3.58
CA VAL A 17 2.04 -5.50 -2.42
C VAL A 17 1.62 -4.07 -2.66
N ILE A 18 1.22 -3.42 -1.56
CA ILE A 18 1.31 -1.98 -1.42
C ILE A 18 2.79 -1.62 -1.22
N VAL A 19 3.43 -1.07 -2.25
CA VAL A 19 4.74 -0.42 -2.09
C VAL A 19 4.54 0.68 -1.06
N ALA A 20 5.16 0.50 0.11
CA ALA A 20 5.15 1.54 1.13
C ALA A 20 5.66 2.84 0.50
N PRO A 21 4.84 3.91 0.41
CA PRO A 21 5.44 5.22 0.31
C PRO A 21 6.37 5.35 1.52
N THR A 22 7.62 5.71 1.28
CA THR A 22 8.63 6.01 2.31
C THR A 22 8.22 7.20 3.18
N ALA A 23 7.08 7.83 2.92
CA ALA A 23 6.41 8.77 3.79
C ALA A 23 5.40 8.05 4.70
N PHE A 24 5.88 7.30 5.69
CA PHE A 24 5.05 6.98 6.85
C PHE A 24 4.91 8.25 7.70
N SER A 25 3.84 9.02 7.44
CA SER A 25 3.44 10.08 8.37
C SER A 25 3.12 9.42 9.72
N LYS A 26 3.81 9.84 10.79
CA LYS A 26 3.57 9.35 12.15
C LYS A 26 2.17 9.66 12.67
N ASP A 27 1.41 10.46 11.93
CA ASP A 27 0.06 10.87 12.25
C ASP A 27 -0.84 10.69 11.00
N MET A 28 -1.52 9.54 10.88
CA MET A 28 -2.55 9.36 9.86
C MET A 28 -3.80 10.22 10.15
N THR A 29 -3.99 10.59 11.42
CA THR A 29 -4.95 11.62 11.88
C THR A 29 -4.51 13.05 11.52
N SER A 30 -3.23 13.27 11.23
CA SER A 30 -2.67 14.55 10.76
C SER A 30 -2.27 14.48 9.29
N PHE A 31 -2.94 13.63 8.50
CA PHE A 31 -2.96 13.85 7.05
C PHE A 31 -3.83 15.07 6.79
N ALA A 32 -3.31 16.26 7.08
CA ALA A 32 -3.66 17.54 6.48
C ALA A 32 -5.16 17.79 6.19
N LEU A 33 -6.09 17.23 6.97
CA LEU A 33 -7.51 17.53 6.84
C LEU A 33 -7.72 19.00 7.21
N ASP A 34 -6.95 19.53 8.15
CA ASP A 34 -6.95 20.96 8.47
C ASP A 34 -6.37 21.85 7.35
N SER A 35 -5.39 21.36 6.57
CA SER A 35 -4.81 22.15 5.47
C SER A 35 -5.66 22.10 4.20
N ALA A 36 -6.35 20.97 3.95
CA ALA A 36 -7.25 20.82 2.81
C ALA A 36 -8.63 21.45 3.07
N LEU A 37 -9.06 21.55 4.34
CA LEU A 37 -10.30 22.23 4.72
C LEU A 37 -10.12 23.73 5.00
N SER A 38 -8.90 24.23 5.25
CA SER A 38 -8.62 25.68 5.37
C SER A 38 -8.53 26.40 4.03
N SER A 39 -8.41 25.69 2.90
CA SER A 39 -8.61 26.28 1.58
C SER A 39 -10.10 26.36 1.25
N SER A 40 -10.86 27.09 2.06
CA SER A 40 -12.11 27.69 1.61
C SER A 40 -11.78 28.84 0.65
N SER A 41 -11.19 28.50 -0.50
CA SER A 41 -11.24 29.34 -1.68
C SER A 41 -12.59 29.09 -2.34
N THR A 42 -13.43 30.13 -2.23
CA THR A 42 -14.64 30.40 -3.01
C THR A 42 -14.73 29.56 -4.29
N THR A 43 -15.88 28.91 -4.48
CA THR A 43 -16.29 28.04 -5.59
C THR A 43 -16.31 28.71 -6.99
N ALA A 44 -15.49 29.73 -7.24
CA ALA A 44 -15.50 30.56 -8.44
C ALA A 44 -14.20 30.51 -9.27
N ASP A 45 -13.17 29.76 -8.85
CA ASP A 45 -11.91 29.63 -9.62
C ASP A 45 -11.54 28.16 -9.80
N LEU A 46 -12.43 27.39 -10.44
CA LEU A 46 -12.11 26.03 -10.86
C LEU A 46 -11.13 26.12 -12.03
N GLN A 47 -9.84 26.00 -11.73
CA GLN A 47 -8.80 25.70 -12.70
C GLN A 47 -9.36 24.68 -13.72
N PRO A 48 -9.32 24.94 -15.05
CA PRO A 48 -9.96 24.12 -16.08
C PRO A 48 -9.57 22.63 -16.09
N HIS A 49 -8.60 22.25 -15.25
CA HIS A 49 -7.95 20.95 -15.18
C HIS A 49 -8.10 20.24 -13.82
N ALA A 50 -8.71 20.89 -12.81
CA ALA A 50 -8.87 20.32 -11.47
C ALA A 50 -9.68 19.01 -11.46
N GLY A 51 -10.72 18.91 -12.31
CA GLY A 51 -11.53 17.69 -12.44
C GLY A 51 -10.76 16.51 -13.03
N ILE A 52 -9.85 16.78 -13.98
CA ILE A 52 -9.01 15.74 -14.61
C ILE A 52 -7.98 15.22 -13.59
N ALA A 53 -7.32 16.13 -12.87
CA ALA A 53 -6.38 15.77 -11.81
C ALA A 53 -7.05 14.94 -10.69
N THR A 54 -8.23 15.38 -10.24
CA THR A 54 -9.01 14.67 -9.21
C THR A 54 -9.40 13.26 -9.67
N ARG A 55 -9.92 13.12 -10.91
CA ARG A 55 -10.28 11.80 -11.45
C ARG A 55 -9.07 10.89 -11.60
N ALA A 56 -7.96 11.40 -12.15
CA ALA A 56 -6.74 10.62 -12.30
C ALA A 56 -6.21 10.12 -10.94
N GLY A 57 -6.26 10.95 -9.90
CA GLY A 57 -5.91 10.57 -8.54
C GLY A 57 -6.87 9.53 -7.96
N ALA A 58 -8.18 9.71 -8.12
CA ALA A 58 -9.19 8.77 -7.66
C ALA A 58 -9.08 7.40 -8.35
N ASP A 59 -8.92 7.38 -9.68
CA ASP A 59 -8.73 6.17 -10.46
C ASP A 59 -7.48 5.40 -9.99
N PHE A 60 -6.37 6.11 -9.76
CA PHE A 60 -5.16 5.52 -9.21
C PHE A 60 -5.40 4.89 -7.82
N LEU A 61 -6.06 5.61 -6.91
CA LEU A 61 -6.32 5.11 -5.56
C LEU A 61 -7.25 3.89 -5.57
N LEU A 62 -8.33 3.93 -6.34
CA LEU A 62 -9.27 2.83 -6.46
C LEU A 62 -8.61 1.58 -7.07
N ASP A 63 -7.82 1.77 -8.12
CA ASP A 63 -7.02 0.71 -8.73
C ASP A 63 -6.12 0.03 -7.68
N GLN A 64 -5.42 0.82 -6.87
CA GLN A 64 -4.53 0.28 -5.83
C GLN A 64 -5.29 -0.46 -4.73
N LEU A 65 -6.47 0.02 -4.32
CA LEU A 65 -7.29 -0.63 -3.30
C LEU A 65 -7.90 -1.94 -3.81
N VAL A 66 -8.43 -1.95 -5.04
CA VAL A 66 -9.03 -3.15 -5.66
C VAL A 66 -7.99 -4.23 -5.85
N GLU A 67 -6.82 -3.89 -6.39
CA GLU A 67 -5.75 -4.86 -6.58
C GLU A 67 -5.18 -5.35 -5.24
N GLY A 68 -5.08 -4.46 -4.24
CA GLY A 68 -4.69 -4.82 -2.88
C GLY A 68 -5.65 -5.84 -2.26
N ALA A 69 -6.96 -5.58 -2.32
CA ALA A 69 -7.98 -6.49 -1.81
C ALA A 69 -7.96 -7.85 -2.53
N ALA A 70 -7.84 -7.86 -3.86
CA ALA A 70 -7.78 -9.09 -4.66
C ALA A 70 -6.60 -10.00 -4.27
N SER A 71 -5.53 -9.42 -3.73
CA SER A 71 -4.32 -10.13 -3.30
C SER A 71 -4.43 -10.78 -1.92
N HIS A 72 -5.51 -10.49 -1.21
CA HIS A 72 -5.78 -10.93 0.15
C HIS A 72 -7.19 -11.55 0.24
N ASP A 73 -7.57 -12.33 -0.79
CA ASP A 73 -8.87 -13.01 -0.89
C ASP A 73 -10.08 -12.06 -0.72
N GLY A 74 -9.94 -10.81 -1.13
CA GLY A 74 -10.95 -9.76 -0.99
C GLY A 74 -10.93 -9.01 0.34
N ASP A 75 -10.06 -9.37 1.30
CA ASP A 75 -9.91 -8.64 2.55
C ASP A 75 -9.04 -7.38 2.35
N LEU A 76 -9.72 -6.28 2.00
CA LEU A 76 -9.09 -4.96 1.88
C LEU A 76 -8.35 -4.54 3.16
N LEU A 77 -8.88 -4.90 4.34
CA LEU A 77 -8.25 -4.50 5.60
C LEU A 77 -6.95 -5.27 5.82
N ALA A 78 -6.86 -6.53 5.40
CA ALA A 78 -5.59 -7.27 5.43
C ALA A 78 -4.53 -6.62 4.53
N ALA A 79 -4.92 -6.14 3.34
CA ALA A 79 -4.03 -5.39 2.46
C ALA A 79 -3.52 -4.10 3.15
N LEU A 80 -4.43 -3.31 3.74
CA LEU A 80 -4.09 -2.08 4.45
C LEU A 80 -3.19 -2.33 5.68
N VAL A 81 -3.42 -3.42 6.42
CA VAL A 81 -2.57 -3.81 7.56
C VAL A 81 -1.15 -4.13 7.08
N LEU A 82 -1.00 -4.90 6.00
CA LEU A 82 0.31 -5.24 5.45
C LEU A 82 1.06 -3.99 4.95
N ALA A 83 0.34 -3.09 4.28
CA ALA A 83 0.87 -1.81 3.82
C ALA A 83 1.36 -0.91 4.95
N ALA A 84 0.52 -0.72 5.96
CA ALA A 84 0.85 0.11 7.12
C ALA A 84 2.04 -0.46 7.88
N LEU A 85 2.13 -1.79 7.98
CA LEU A 85 3.28 -2.46 8.58
C LEU A 85 4.56 -2.25 7.77
N SER A 86 4.51 -2.50 6.46
CA SER A 86 5.67 -2.31 5.55
C SER A 86 6.19 -0.86 5.61
N SER A 87 5.28 0.12 5.55
CA SER A 87 5.62 1.54 5.67
C SER A 87 6.17 1.89 7.05
N GLY A 88 5.54 1.42 8.12
CA GLY A 88 6.01 1.64 9.49
C GLY A 88 7.38 1.01 9.78
N ASN A 89 7.70 -0.13 9.17
CA ASN A 89 9.00 -0.79 9.32
C ASN A 89 10.15 0.05 8.76
N CYS A 90 9.89 0.78 7.68
CA CYS A 90 10.90 1.53 6.92
C CYS A 90 10.84 3.05 7.14
N ALA A 91 9.83 3.56 7.85
CA ALA A 91 9.55 4.98 8.13
C ALA A 91 10.74 5.84 8.60
N HIS A 92 11.71 5.21 9.25
CA HIS A 92 12.86 5.88 9.87
C HIS A 92 14.11 5.84 8.97
N LEU A 93 14.04 5.13 7.85
CA LEU A 93 15.14 4.98 6.92
C LEU A 93 15.12 6.14 5.91
N PRO A 94 16.30 6.62 5.48
CA PRO A 94 16.37 7.66 4.47
C PRO A 94 15.97 7.06 3.10
N ALA A 95 15.12 7.80 2.37
CA ALA A 95 14.47 7.30 1.15
C ALA A 95 15.44 7.05 -0.03
N ASP A 96 16.58 7.75 -0.04
CA ASP A 96 17.62 7.66 -1.07
C ASP A 96 18.42 6.36 -0.99
N ARG A 97 18.63 5.82 0.22
CA ARG A 97 19.45 4.62 0.46
C ARG A 97 18.85 3.34 -0.15
N PHE A 98 17.53 3.27 -0.26
CA PHE A 98 16.78 2.12 -0.78
C PHE A 98 15.86 2.53 -1.94
N ALA A 99 16.36 3.40 -2.82
CA ALA A 99 15.58 4.05 -3.86
C ALA A 99 15.16 3.14 -5.04
N THR A 100 15.69 1.91 -5.12
CA THR A 100 15.35 0.97 -6.20
C THR A 100 14.41 -0.13 -5.71
N LEU A 101 13.46 -0.53 -6.57
CA LEU A 101 12.46 -1.55 -6.23
C LEU A 101 13.07 -2.92 -5.90
N ASP A 102 14.22 -3.24 -6.51
CA ASP A 102 14.89 -4.53 -6.32
C ASP A 102 15.88 -4.53 -5.12
N ASN A 103 16.02 -3.40 -4.39
CA ASN A 103 16.91 -3.27 -3.23
C ASN A 103 16.13 -2.90 -1.96
N PRO A 104 15.28 -3.79 -1.43
CA PRO A 104 14.54 -3.52 -0.20
C PRO A 104 15.48 -3.44 1.01
N PRO A 105 15.15 -2.66 2.05
CA PRO A 105 15.93 -2.59 3.29
C PRO A 105 16.09 -3.98 3.92
N PRO A 106 17.28 -4.37 4.41
CA PRO A 106 17.47 -5.66 5.04
C PRO A 106 16.71 -5.73 6.37
N ASP A 107 16.33 -6.94 6.80
CA ASP A 107 15.55 -7.18 8.02
C ASP A 107 16.11 -6.48 9.28
N ARG A 108 17.44 -6.42 9.39
CA ARG A 108 18.15 -5.79 10.52
C ARG A 108 17.95 -4.27 10.61
N ASP A 109 17.67 -3.63 9.49
CA ASP A 109 17.48 -2.17 9.41
C ASP A 109 15.98 -1.82 9.56
N ARG A 110 15.09 -2.82 9.63
CA ARG A 110 13.65 -2.60 9.81
C ARG A 110 13.32 -2.41 11.29
N ARG A 111 12.46 -1.44 11.60
CA ARG A 111 11.95 -1.24 12.96
C ARG A 111 10.69 -2.08 13.17
N PRO A 112 10.65 -3.02 14.13
CA PRO A 112 9.44 -3.77 14.42
C PRO A 112 8.30 -2.84 14.89
N VAL A 113 7.09 -3.07 14.38
CA VAL A 113 5.89 -2.31 14.75
C VAL A 113 4.87 -3.24 15.41
N SER A 114 4.25 -2.79 16.49
CA SER A 114 3.25 -3.59 17.22
C SER A 114 1.87 -3.53 16.57
N VAL A 115 1.06 -4.56 16.81
CA VAL A 115 -0.36 -4.62 16.38
C VAL A 115 -1.15 -3.40 16.88
N ARG A 116 -0.87 -2.92 18.10
CA ARG A 116 -1.55 -1.76 18.68
C ARG A 116 -1.23 -0.47 17.91
N GLN A 117 0.01 -0.27 17.49
CA GLN A 117 0.40 0.89 16.69
C GLN A 117 -0.28 0.88 15.32
N ILE A 118 -0.39 -0.28 14.68
CA ILE A 118 -1.11 -0.41 13.41
C ILE A 118 -2.61 -0.18 13.59
N ALA A 119 -3.22 -0.74 14.64
CA ALA A 119 -4.63 -0.52 14.95
C ALA A 119 -4.96 0.96 15.16
N GLN A 120 -4.11 1.66 15.93
CA GLN A 120 -4.22 3.09 16.14
C GLN A 120 -4.04 3.87 14.83
N SER A 121 -3.02 3.53 14.03
CA SER A 121 -2.76 4.20 12.75
C SER A 121 -3.94 4.05 11.79
N LEU A 122 -4.57 2.88 11.71
CA LEU A 122 -5.68 2.60 10.80
C LEU A 122 -7.05 3.03 11.36
N GLY A 123 -7.11 3.51 12.61
CA GLY A 123 -8.38 3.80 13.27
C GLY A 123 -9.28 2.57 13.45
N GLN A 124 -8.69 1.38 13.61
CA GLN A 124 -9.41 0.11 13.69
C GLN A 124 -9.34 -0.52 15.10
N PRO A 125 -10.33 -1.32 15.52
CA PRO A 125 -10.26 -2.05 16.78
C PRO A 125 -9.06 -3.01 16.82
N TYR A 126 -8.45 -3.15 17.99
CA TYR A 126 -7.26 -4.00 18.18
C TYR A 126 -7.51 -5.45 17.75
N GLU A 127 -8.63 -6.06 18.18
CA GLU A 127 -8.94 -7.46 17.81
C GLU A 127 -9.17 -7.63 16.31
N THR A 128 -9.72 -6.62 15.63
CA THR A 128 -9.90 -6.62 14.18
C THR A 128 -8.56 -6.73 13.47
N VAL A 129 -7.58 -5.91 13.86
CA VAL A 129 -6.23 -5.91 13.28
C VAL A 129 -5.45 -7.15 13.69
N ARG A 130 -5.52 -7.56 14.97
CA ARG A 130 -4.86 -8.76 15.49
C ARG A 130 -5.23 -10.01 14.70
N ARG A 131 -6.53 -10.20 14.36
CA ARG A 131 -6.97 -11.33 13.52
C ARG A 131 -6.32 -11.35 12.14
N ARG A 132 -6.12 -10.19 11.49
CA ARG A 132 -5.41 -10.10 10.21
C ARG A 132 -3.93 -10.43 10.36
N PHE A 133 -3.29 -9.97 11.43
CA PHE A 133 -1.90 -10.34 11.71
C PHE A 133 -1.70 -11.85 11.80
N VAL A 134 -2.62 -12.56 12.47
CA VAL A 134 -2.57 -14.04 12.55
C VAL A 134 -2.65 -14.67 11.15
N ALA A 135 -3.57 -14.20 10.29
CA ALA A 135 -3.70 -14.71 8.92
C ALA A 135 -2.46 -14.39 8.07
N LEU A 136 -1.93 -13.17 8.15
CA LEU A 136 -0.74 -12.74 7.43
C LEU A 136 0.52 -13.47 7.89
N GLU A 137 0.62 -13.79 9.19
CA GLU A 137 1.73 -14.56 9.77
C GLU A 137 1.66 -16.01 9.28
N ALA A 138 0.46 -16.61 9.28
CA ALA A 138 0.24 -17.95 8.72
C ALA A 138 0.57 -18.02 7.21
N ALA A 139 0.34 -16.93 6.47
CA ALA A 139 0.72 -16.81 5.06
C ALA A 139 2.21 -16.50 4.83
N GLY A 140 3.01 -16.34 5.89
CA GLY A 140 4.45 -16.02 5.79
C GLY A 140 4.75 -14.61 5.31
N LEU A 141 3.75 -13.71 5.29
CA LEU A 141 3.90 -12.33 4.82
C LEU A 141 4.41 -11.38 5.91
N VAL A 142 4.24 -11.77 7.19
CA VAL A 142 4.76 -11.03 8.33
C VAL A 142 5.42 -11.99 9.31
N VAL A 143 6.45 -11.50 10.01
CA VAL A 143 7.15 -12.29 11.03
C VAL A 143 7.28 -11.49 12.32
N ARG A 144 7.17 -12.20 13.44
CA ARG A 144 7.33 -11.60 14.77
C ARG A 144 8.80 -11.32 15.07
N ARG A 145 9.10 -10.14 15.61
CA ARG A 145 10.44 -9.71 16.04
C ARG A 145 10.39 -9.05 17.42
N GLY A 146 11.27 -9.50 18.31
CA GLY A 146 11.36 -8.98 19.68
C GLY A 146 10.12 -9.25 20.54
N ARG A 147 9.84 -8.35 21.49
CA ARG A 147 8.75 -8.47 22.48
C ARG A 147 7.36 -8.09 21.93
N GLY A 148 7.04 -8.55 20.71
CA GLY A 148 5.70 -8.38 20.12
C GLY A 148 5.59 -7.34 19.01
N GLY A 149 6.70 -6.93 18.42
CA GLY A 149 6.71 -6.22 17.14
C GLY A 149 6.65 -7.21 15.98
N PHE A 150 6.25 -6.71 14.82
CA PHE A 150 6.22 -7.44 13.56
C PHE A 150 7.01 -6.67 12.51
N ILE A 151 7.56 -7.43 11.56
CA ILE A 151 8.09 -6.88 10.32
C ILE A 151 7.49 -7.65 9.14
N VAL A 152 7.36 -6.99 7.99
CA VAL A 152 7.40 -7.71 6.72
C VAL A 152 8.85 -8.19 6.55
N PRO A 153 9.14 -9.46 6.23
CA PRO A 153 10.51 -9.91 6.03
C PRO A 153 11.02 -9.54 4.62
N GLU A 154 12.33 -9.33 4.50
CA GLU A 154 13.01 -9.03 3.23
C GLU A 154 12.74 -10.09 2.17
N ALA A 155 12.67 -11.37 2.57
CA ALA A 155 12.34 -12.48 1.68
C ALA A 155 10.94 -12.33 1.06
N ALA A 156 9.97 -11.78 1.81
CA ALA A 156 8.65 -11.49 1.28
C ALA A 156 8.67 -10.31 0.31
N ASP A 157 9.57 -9.33 0.46
CA ASP A 157 9.69 -8.22 -0.50
C ASP A 157 10.42 -8.63 -1.79
N ARG A 158 11.39 -9.55 -1.68
CA ARG A 158 12.19 -10.05 -2.82
C ARG A 158 11.49 -11.08 -3.69
N SER A 159 10.30 -11.53 -3.31
CA SER A 159 9.54 -12.48 -4.13
C SER A 159 9.26 -11.89 -5.51
N LYS A 160 9.30 -12.73 -6.55
CA LYS A 160 9.08 -12.30 -7.95
C LYS A 160 7.72 -11.61 -8.09
N GLU A 161 6.70 -12.15 -7.45
CA GLU A 161 5.34 -11.63 -7.44
C GLU A 161 5.29 -10.20 -6.89
N ARG A 162 6.11 -9.91 -5.88
CA ARG A 162 6.14 -8.64 -5.16
C ARG A 162 6.91 -7.58 -5.94
N LEU A 163 8.00 -7.98 -6.59
CA LEU A 163 8.72 -7.12 -7.55
C LEU A 163 7.85 -6.78 -8.77
N ASP A 164 7.15 -7.75 -9.34
CA ASP A 164 6.26 -7.52 -10.48
C ASP A 164 5.08 -6.61 -10.09
N ALA A 165 4.53 -6.79 -8.90
CA ALA A 165 3.53 -5.90 -8.31
C ALA A 165 4.05 -4.46 -8.13
N ALA A 166 5.25 -4.30 -7.60
CA ALA A 166 5.89 -3.00 -7.42
C ALA A 166 6.12 -2.30 -8.78
N ARG A 167 6.54 -3.04 -9.81
CA ARG A 167 6.70 -2.52 -11.18
C ARG A 167 5.38 -2.06 -11.77
N ARG A 168 4.29 -2.81 -11.59
CA ARG A 168 2.95 -2.40 -12.04
C ARG A 168 2.49 -1.11 -11.35
N THR A 169 2.64 -1.05 -10.03
CA THR A 169 2.31 0.14 -9.23
C THR A 169 3.13 1.35 -9.68
N HIS A 170 4.44 1.18 -9.88
CA HIS A 170 5.31 2.23 -10.41
C HIS A 170 4.84 2.72 -11.78
N GLY A 171 4.45 1.82 -12.69
CA GLY A 171 3.87 2.19 -13.98
C GLY A 171 2.55 2.97 -13.89
N LYS A 172 1.72 2.72 -12.85
CA LYS A 172 0.52 3.52 -12.57
C LYS A 172 0.86 4.90 -12.02
N ILE A 173 1.80 4.99 -11.07
CA ILE A 173 2.28 6.26 -10.52
C ILE A 173 2.89 7.12 -11.64
N GLN A 174 3.72 6.55 -12.51
CA GLN A 174 4.29 7.26 -13.65
C GLN A 174 3.22 7.79 -14.62
N ARG A 175 2.13 7.04 -14.84
CA ARG A 175 1.00 7.52 -15.63
C ARG A 175 0.29 8.69 -14.95
N LEU A 176 0.02 8.59 -13.65
CA LEU A 176 -0.58 9.68 -12.87
C LEU A 176 0.28 10.94 -12.93
N LEU A 177 1.59 10.83 -12.65
CA LEU A 177 2.52 11.96 -12.68
C LEU A 177 2.59 12.62 -14.06
N LYS A 178 2.64 11.84 -15.14
CA LYS A 178 2.61 12.37 -16.51
C LYS A 178 1.32 13.14 -16.79
N THR A 179 0.17 12.63 -16.33
CA THR A 179 -1.11 13.32 -16.45
C THR A 179 -1.07 14.66 -15.72
N LEU A 180 -0.62 14.68 -14.46
CA LEU A 180 -0.54 15.91 -13.67
C LEU A 180 0.41 16.94 -14.30
N GLN A 181 1.62 16.52 -14.71
CA GLN A 181 2.59 17.39 -15.41
C GLN A 181 2.09 17.92 -16.76
N ALA A 182 1.21 17.19 -17.44
CA ALA A 182 0.61 17.65 -18.69
C ALA A 182 -0.46 18.73 -18.46
N LEU A 183 -1.05 18.79 -17.26
CA LEU A 183 -1.99 19.82 -16.86
C LEU A 183 -1.27 21.09 -16.38
N GLU A 184 -0.11 20.96 -15.72
CA GLU A 184 0.71 22.11 -15.26
C GLU A 184 1.34 22.91 -16.41
N ARG A 185 1.52 22.29 -17.57
CA ARG A 185 2.16 22.91 -18.76
C ARG A 185 1.18 23.61 -19.70
N ARG A 186 -0.11 23.65 -19.36
CA ARG A 186 -1.18 24.26 -20.17
C ARG A 186 -1.60 25.58 -19.57
#